data_AF-A0A251T1R2-F1
#
_entry.id   AF-A0A251T1R2-F1
#
_cell.length_a   1.000
_cell.length_b   1.000
_cell.length_c   1.000
_cell.angle_alpha   90.00
_cell.angle_beta   90.00
_cell.angle_gamma   90.00
#
_symmetry.space_group_name_H-M   'P 1'
#
loop_
_entity.id
_entity.type
_entity.pdbx_description
1 polymer ?
#
loop_
_entity_poly.entity_id
_entity_poly.type
_entity_poly.pdbx_seq_one_letter_code
_entity_poly.pdbx_strand_id
1 'polypeptide(L)'
;MDIIPIDDKLVHWFCLQPYIPKDERVWESPEGIRHLTLKLVSDHPDEILKMIKNTDMKSLSITHLRYRAPWELLTSTFCKGSVMVAGDAMHVMGPFIGQGGSAGLEDAVVLARTMTQMGLNNVE
;
A
#
# COMPACT_ATOMS: atom_id res chain seq x y z
N MET A 1 -1.68 -15.55 -2.39
CA MET A 1 -0.59 -15.08 -1.50
C MET A 1 0.59 -14.82 -2.38
N ASP A 2 1.33 -13.75 -2.13
CA ASP A 2 2.55 -13.43 -2.88
C ASP A 2 3.72 -13.22 -1.93
N ILE A 3 4.91 -13.49 -2.47
CA ILE A 3 6.19 -13.49 -1.75
C ILE A 3 7.21 -12.78 -2.63
N ILE A 4 7.83 -11.76 -2.07
CA ILE A 4 8.80 -10.89 -2.75
C ILE A 4 10.08 -10.86 -1.92
N PRO A 5 11.23 -11.34 -2.44
CA PRO A 5 12.50 -11.19 -1.75
C PRO A 5 12.87 -9.70 -1.69
N ILE A 6 13.26 -9.23 -0.50
CA ILE A 6 13.84 -7.90 -0.32
C ILE A 6 15.36 -7.98 -0.45
N ASP A 7 15.97 -8.97 0.21
CA ASP A 7 17.39 -9.28 0.14
C ASP A 7 17.64 -10.78 0.40
N ASP A 8 18.91 -11.19 0.54
CA ASP A 8 19.31 -12.58 0.75
C ASP A 8 18.76 -13.22 2.05
N LYS A 9 18.25 -12.42 2.99
CA LYS A 9 17.82 -12.82 4.33
C LYS A 9 16.41 -12.39 4.67
N LEU A 10 15.81 -11.49 3.89
CA LEU A 10 14.53 -10.87 4.16
C LEU A 10 13.58 -11.03 2.99
N VAL A 11 12.35 -11.40 3.33
CA VAL A 11 11.26 -11.61 2.39
C VAL A 11 10.06 -10.81 2.88
N HIS A 12 9.43 -10.07 1.97
CA HIS A 12 8.10 -9.52 2.15
C HIS A 12 7.06 -10.51 1.64
N TRP A 13 6.00 -10.74 2.40
CA TRP A 13 4.88 -11.56 1.97
C TRP A 13 3.57 -10.90 2.35
N PHE A 14 2.54 -11.15 1.57
CA PHE A 14 1.19 -10.69 1.87
C PHE A 14 0.12 -11.66 1.36
N CYS A 15 -1.04 -11.62 2.03
CA CYS A 15 -2.23 -12.37 1.65
C CYS A 15 -3.41 -11.42 1.54
N LEU A 16 -4.26 -11.64 0.54
CA LEU A 16 -5.52 -10.93 0.42
C LEU A 16 -6.59 -11.70 1.21
N GLN A 17 -7.11 -11.08 2.26
CA GLN A 17 -8.27 -11.58 2.99
C GLN A 17 -9.53 -10.96 2.37
N PRO A 18 -10.35 -11.72 1.62
CA PRO A 18 -11.50 -11.16 0.90
C PRO A 18 -12.63 -10.71 1.83
N TYR A 19 -12.70 -11.28 3.04
CA TYR A 19 -13.71 -10.96 4.03
C TYR A 19 -13.13 -11.02 5.44
N ILE A 20 -13.28 -9.94 6.20
CA ILE A 20 -13.03 -9.92 7.63
C ILE A 20 -14.40 -9.82 8.32
N PRO A 21 -14.83 -10.83 9.10
CA PRO A 21 -16.08 -10.75 9.86
C PRO A 21 -16.05 -9.51 10.75
N LYS A 22 -17.12 -8.68 10.70
CA LYS A 22 -17.17 -7.38 11.38
C LYS A 22 -16.98 -7.46 12.90
N ASP A 23 -17.31 -8.59 13.51
CA ASP A 23 -17.27 -8.79 14.97
C ASP A 23 -15.95 -9.41 15.45
N GLU A 24 -15.10 -9.88 14.54
CA GLU A 24 -13.81 -10.49 14.86
C GLU A 24 -12.69 -9.46 14.73
N ARG A 25 -12.26 -8.87 15.86
CA ARG A 25 -11.13 -7.95 16.00
C ARG A 25 -9.76 -8.64 15.82
N VAL A 26 -9.67 -9.55 14.85
CA VAL A 26 -8.49 -10.39 14.61
C VAL A 26 -7.26 -9.56 14.22
N TRP A 27 -7.46 -8.33 13.74
CA TRP A 27 -6.39 -7.36 13.47
C TRP A 27 -5.77 -6.75 14.74
N GLU A 28 -6.35 -6.93 15.92
CA GLU A 28 -5.85 -6.34 17.18
C GLU A 28 -4.72 -7.15 17.83
N SER A 29 -4.54 -8.43 17.47
CA SER A 29 -3.45 -9.27 18.02
C SER A 29 -2.63 -9.96 16.91
N PRO A 30 -1.29 -9.90 16.97
CA PRO A 30 -0.41 -10.63 16.05
C PRO A 30 -0.68 -12.15 16.00
N GLU A 31 -1.05 -12.74 17.13
CA GLU A 31 -1.43 -14.15 17.23
C GLU A 31 -2.70 -14.44 16.42
N GLY A 32 -3.68 -13.54 16.51
CA GLY A 32 -4.91 -13.60 15.72
C GLY A 32 -4.62 -13.50 14.22
N ILE A 33 -3.80 -12.52 13.81
CA ILE A 33 -3.37 -12.34 12.43
C ILE A 33 -2.71 -13.61 11.90
N ARG A 34 -1.76 -14.18 12.66
CA ARG A 34 -1.07 -15.42 12.27
C ARG A 34 -2.04 -16.59 12.14
N HIS A 35 -2.93 -16.79 13.11
CA HIS A 35 -3.89 -17.89 13.09
C HIS A 35 -4.84 -17.79 11.89
N LEU A 36 -5.39 -16.61 11.64
CA LEU A 36 -6.24 -16.35 10.46
C LEU A 36 -5.49 -16.60 9.17
N THR A 37 -4.25 -16.11 9.06
CA THR A 37 -3.43 -16.29 7.87
C THR A 37 -3.14 -17.77 7.60
N LEU A 38 -2.77 -18.55 8.64
CA LEU A 38 -2.54 -19.99 8.50
C LEU A 38 -3.79 -20.76 8.07
N LYS A 39 -4.98 -20.33 8.52
CA LYS A 39 -6.25 -20.89 8.06
C LYS A 39 -6.51 -20.56 6.59
N LEU A 40 -6.25 -19.32 6.19
CA LEU A 40 -6.43 -18.83 4.82
C LEU A 40 -5.56 -19.58 3.82
N VAL A 41 -4.32 -19.90 4.18
CA VAL A 41 -3.35 -20.56 3.27
C VAL A 41 -3.12 -22.03 3.62
N SER A 42 -4.10 -22.69 4.25
CA SER A 42 -3.95 -24.06 4.77
C SER A 42 -3.71 -25.13 3.69
N ASP A 43 -4.00 -24.82 2.43
CA ASP A 43 -3.78 -25.64 1.24
C ASP A 43 -2.44 -25.36 0.53
N HIS A 44 -1.62 -24.43 1.04
CA HIS A 44 -0.31 -24.09 0.48
C HIS A 44 0.80 -25.02 1.00
N PRO A 45 1.97 -25.07 0.32
CA PRO A 45 3.11 -25.91 0.74
C PRO A 45 3.59 -25.66 2.18
N ASP A 46 4.17 -26.69 2.80
CA ASP A 46 4.66 -26.65 4.19
C ASP A 46 5.69 -25.55 4.42
N GLU A 47 6.50 -25.21 3.41
CA GLU A 47 7.47 -24.12 3.47
C GLU A 47 6.81 -22.78 3.73
N ILE A 48 5.65 -22.53 3.10
CA ILE A 48 4.85 -21.31 3.27
C ILE A 48 4.29 -21.25 4.69
N LEU A 49 3.71 -22.37 5.15
CA LEU A 49 3.18 -22.47 6.51
C LEU A 49 4.27 -22.25 7.56
N LYS A 50 5.47 -22.78 7.33
CA LYS A 50 6.64 -22.60 8.20
C LYS A 50 7.14 -21.16 8.19
N MET A 51 7.17 -20.50 7.02
CA MET A 51 7.54 -19.09 6.90
C MET A 51 6.58 -18.19 7.72
N ILE A 52 5.27 -18.42 7.61
CA ILE A 52 4.26 -17.65 8.38
C ILE A 52 4.41 -17.91 9.88
N LYS A 53 4.61 -19.18 10.30
CA LYS A 53 4.85 -19.53 11.72
C LYS A 53 6.09 -18.88 12.29
N ASN A 54 7.13 -18.68 11.47
CA ASN A 54 8.41 -18.09 11.88
C ASN A 54 8.47 -16.57 11.71
N THR A 55 7.44 -15.93 11.14
CA THR A 55 7.40 -14.48 10.97
C THR A 55 7.39 -13.76 12.32
N ASP A 56 8.17 -12.70 12.46
CA ASP A 56 8.17 -11.86 13.67
C ASP A 56 6.76 -11.33 13.94
N MET A 57 6.26 -11.51 15.16
CA MET A 57 4.94 -11.03 15.55
C MET A 57 4.81 -9.52 15.41
N LYS A 58 5.90 -8.78 15.59
CA LYS A 58 5.88 -7.31 15.49
C LYS A 58 5.73 -6.79 14.06
N SER A 59 6.01 -7.61 13.06
CA SER A 59 5.87 -7.24 11.64
C SER A 59 4.53 -7.64 11.03
N LEU A 60 3.71 -8.42 11.74
CA LEU A 60 2.39 -8.81 11.29
C LEU A 60 1.40 -7.65 11.42
N SER A 61 0.72 -7.34 10.32
CA SER A 61 -0.32 -6.32 10.28
C SER A 61 -1.42 -6.71 9.31
N ILE A 62 -2.65 -6.27 9.59
CA ILE A 62 -3.77 -6.31 8.65
C ILE A 62 -4.16 -4.88 8.33
N THR A 63 -4.22 -4.55 7.04
CA THR A 63 -4.65 -3.23 6.56
C THR A 63 -5.94 -3.36 5.76
N HIS A 64 -6.93 -2.54 6.12
CA HIS A 64 -8.17 -2.47 5.36
C HIS A 64 -7.94 -1.70 4.06
N LEU A 65 -8.08 -2.39 2.93
CA LEU A 65 -8.05 -1.76 1.62
C LEU A 65 -9.37 -1.01 1.39
N ARG A 66 -9.26 0.27 1.02
CA ARG A 66 -10.39 1.10 0.61
C ARG A 66 -10.33 1.34 -0.89
N TYR A 67 -11.46 1.17 -1.55
CA TYR A 67 -11.58 1.51 -2.96
C TYR A 67 -11.87 3.00 -3.11
N ARG A 68 -11.10 3.65 -3.99
CA ARG A 68 -11.39 4.98 -4.49
C ARG A 68 -11.59 4.88 -5.99
N ALA A 69 -12.66 5.47 -6.49
CA ALA A 69 -13.01 5.33 -7.88
C ALA A 69 -12.11 6.19 -8.80
N PRO A 70 -11.57 5.64 -9.91
CA PRO A 70 -10.66 6.39 -10.78
C PRO A 70 -11.24 7.69 -11.34
N TRP A 71 -12.55 7.76 -11.59
CA TRP A 71 -13.18 8.97 -12.12
C TRP A 71 -13.14 10.16 -11.14
N GLU A 72 -13.03 9.91 -9.83
CA GLU A 72 -12.84 10.98 -8.86
C GLU A 72 -11.51 11.71 -9.07
N LEU A 73 -10.50 11.06 -9.66
CA LEU A 73 -9.24 11.72 -10.05
C LEU A 73 -9.42 12.66 -11.23
N LEU A 74 -10.37 12.37 -12.12
CA LEU A 74 -10.62 13.17 -13.32
C LEU A 74 -11.49 14.40 -13.01
N THR A 75 -12.37 14.30 -12.01
CA THR A 75 -13.38 15.33 -11.72
C THR A 75 -13.05 16.20 -10.50
N SER A 76 -12.05 15.84 -9.70
CA SER A 76 -11.70 16.56 -8.46
C SER A 76 -10.63 17.62 -8.67
N THR A 77 -10.65 18.67 -7.86
CA THR A 77 -9.58 19.67 -7.80
C THR A 77 -8.59 19.31 -6.69
N PHE A 78 -7.30 19.20 -7.03
CA PHE A 78 -6.22 18.83 -6.10
C PHE A 78 -5.34 20.00 -5.65
N CYS A 79 -5.68 21.21 -6.07
CA CYS A 79 -4.97 22.42 -5.71
C CYS A 79 -5.93 23.52 -5.23
N LYS A 80 -5.48 24.33 -4.28
CA LYS A 80 -6.19 25.51 -3.80
C LYS A 80 -5.18 26.59 -3.41
N GLY A 81 -5.13 27.66 -4.19
CA GLY A 81 -4.12 28.70 -4.03
C GLY A 81 -2.71 28.14 -4.22
N SER A 82 -1.83 28.34 -3.24
CA SER A 82 -0.45 27.83 -3.23
C SER A 82 -0.30 26.42 -2.65
N VAL A 83 -1.42 25.73 -2.36
CA VAL A 83 -1.41 24.39 -1.76
C VAL A 83 -1.87 23.36 -2.78
N MET A 84 -1.11 22.27 -2.92
CA MET A 84 -1.41 21.13 -3.78
C MET A 84 -1.19 19.82 -3.00
N VAL A 85 -2.00 18.81 -3.27
CA VAL A 85 -1.78 17.44 -2.79
C VAL A 85 -1.14 16.57 -3.86
N ALA A 86 -0.33 15.60 -3.44
CA ALA A 86 0.36 14.62 -4.30
C ALA A 86 0.43 13.27 -3.59
N GLY A 87 0.79 12.20 -4.31
CA GLY A 87 0.88 10.83 -3.81
C GLY A 87 -0.46 10.30 -3.31
N ASP A 88 -0.45 9.50 -2.24
CA ASP A 88 -1.67 8.90 -1.68
C ASP A 88 -2.77 9.92 -1.33
N ALA A 89 -2.40 11.14 -0.95
CA ALA A 89 -3.36 12.22 -0.68
C ALA A 89 -4.12 12.66 -1.94
N MET A 90 -3.47 12.58 -3.11
CA MET A 90 -4.08 12.89 -4.40
C MET A 90 -4.76 11.68 -5.03
N HIS A 91 -4.11 10.51 -5.03
CA HIS A 91 -4.51 9.36 -5.84
C HIS A 91 -4.35 7.99 -5.18
N VAL A 92 -4.73 7.86 -3.90
CA VAL A 92 -4.79 6.54 -3.22
C VAL A 92 -5.38 5.44 -4.10
N MET A 93 -4.68 4.31 -4.17
CA MET A 93 -5.02 3.18 -5.03
C MET A 93 -4.78 1.85 -4.30
N GLY A 94 -5.39 0.77 -4.80
CA GLY A 94 -5.09 -0.57 -4.29
C GLY A 94 -3.63 -0.98 -4.62
N PRO A 95 -2.93 -1.68 -3.71
CA PRO A 95 -1.51 -1.99 -3.88
C PRO A 95 -1.23 -3.11 -4.89
N PHE A 96 -2.24 -3.61 -5.61
CA PHE A 96 -2.19 -4.83 -6.40
C PHE A 96 -1.13 -4.84 -7.52
N ILE A 97 -0.75 -3.67 -8.01
CA ILE A 97 0.26 -3.49 -9.07
C ILE A 97 1.51 -2.76 -8.57
N GLY A 98 1.61 -2.48 -7.26
CA GLY A 98 2.76 -1.82 -6.65
C GLY A 98 3.03 -0.38 -7.14
N GLN A 99 2.04 0.30 -7.73
CA GLN A 99 2.26 1.60 -8.39
C GLN A 99 2.16 2.83 -7.49
N GLY A 100 1.50 2.75 -6.33
CA GLY A 100 1.19 3.94 -5.52
C GLY A 100 2.43 4.78 -5.17
N GLY A 101 3.49 4.12 -4.68
CA GLY A 101 4.74 4.79 -4.33
C GLY A 101 5.46 5.41 -5.53
N SER A 102 5.56 4.67 -6.64
CA SER A 102 6.18 5.16 -7.88
C SER A 102 5.43 6.36 -8.46
N ALA A 103 4.10 6.30 -8.51
CA ALA A 103 3.26 7.42 -8.96
C ALA A 103 3.45 8.66 -8.06
N GLY A 104 3.57 8.49 -6.75
CA GLY A 104 3.87 9.61 -5.84
C GLY A 104 5.25 10.25 -6.09
N LEU A 105 6.25 9.47 -6.48
CA LEU A 105 7.56 10.02 -6.89
C LEU A 105 7.48 10.75 -8.23
N GLU A 106 6.68 10.25 -9.17
CA GLU A 106 6.42 10.93 -10.44
C GLU A 106 5.76 12.29 -10.23
N ASP A 107 4.76 12.38 -9.33
CA ASP A 107 4.15 13.66 -8.94
C ASP A 107 5.20 14.66 -8.45
N ALA A 108 6.10 14.22 -7.57
CA ALA A 108 7.15 15.07 -7.01
C ALA A 108 8.09 15.62 -8.09
N VAL A 109 8.48 14.77 -9.05
CA VAL A 109 9.34 15.17 -10.18
C VAL A 109 8.61 16.18 -11.08
N VAL A 110 7.35 15.93 -11.42
CA VAL A 110 6.55 16.83 -12.27
C VAL A 110 6.30 18.17 -11.57
N LEU A 111 5.99 18.14 -10.27
CA LEU A 111 5.79 19.33 -9.47
C LEU A 111 7.05 20.19 -9.42
N ALA A 112 8.21 19.59 -9.12
CA ALA A 112 9.48 20.30 -9.08
C ALA A 112 9.81 20.97 -10.43
N ARG A 113 9.67 20.23 -11.54
CA ARG A 113 9.88 20.77 -12.89
C ARG A 113 8.95 21.95 -13.20
N THR A 114 7.68 21.82 -12.85
CA THR A 114 6.66 22.86 -13.07
C THR A 114 6.99 24.12 -12.26
N MET A 115 7.38 23.97 -11.00
CA MET A 115 7.77 25.09 -10.15
C MET A 115 9.03 25.79 -10.67
N THR A 116 10.03 25.04 -11.16
CA THR A 116 11.22 25.64 -11.77
C THR A 116 10.86 26.44 -13.02
N GLN A 117 10.02 25.92 -13.90
CA GLN A 117 9.58 26.62 -15.11
C GLN A 117 8.80 27.90 -14.78
N MET A 118 7.90 27.84 -13.80
CA MET A 118 7.18 29.04 -13.34
C MET A 118 8.12 30.08 -12.70
N GLY A 119 9.14 29.64 -11.97
CA GLY A 119 10.15 30.51 -11.40
C GLY A 119 11.00 31.22 -12.45
N LEU A 120 11.35 30.54 -13.55
CA LEU A 120 12.07 31.12 -14.68
C LEU A 120 11.22 32.16 -15.43
N ASN A 121 9.94 31.90 -15.64
CA ASN A 121 9.01 32.81 -16.31
C ASN A 121 8.70 34.09 -15.52
N ASN A 122 9.05 34.15 -14.23
CA ASN A 122 8.89 35.34 -13.39
C ASN A 122 10.16 36.22 -13.32
N VAL A 123 11.23 35.82 -14.03
CA VAL A 123 12.54 36.52 -14.04
C VAL A 123 12.85 37.14 -15.42
N GLU A 124 12.06 36.84 -16.45
CA GLU A 124 12.01 37.55 -17.74
C GLU A 124 10.88 38.59 -17.76
#